data_AF-A0A529VZR1-F1
#
_entry.id   AF-A0A529VZR1-F1
#
_cell.length_a   1.000
_cell.length_b   1.000
_cell.length_c   1.000
_cell.angle_alpha   90.00
_cell.angle_beta   90.00
_cell.angle_gamma   90.00
#
_symmetry.space_group_name_H-M   'P 1'
#
loop_
_entity.id
_entity.type
_entity.pdbx_description
1 polymer ?
#
loop_
_entity_poly.entity_id
_entity_poly.type
_entity_poly.pdbx_seq_one_letter_code
_entity_poly.pdbx_strand_id
1 'polypeptide(L)'
;MLDIAWRAMAIGIGATVFMDIWAIILNKAIGQPLPNWGMVGRWVRHLPEKVFHDDIGKAAPYAHEKALGWVFHYLVGILYGVILVVLAGAGWLAAPTFLPAFILGIVTVGAGWFLLAPGMGASRN
;
A
#
# COMPACT_ATOMS: atom_id res chain seq x y z
N MET A 1 -0.52 22.03 13.79
CA MET A 1 -1.23 20.73 13.66
C MET A 1 -1.62 20.45 12.22
N LEU A 2 -2.37 21.32 11.53
CA LEU A 2 -2.75 21.11 10.11
C LEU A 2 -1.55 21.03 9.15
N ASP A 3 -0.50 21.83 9.35
CA ASP A 3 0.73 21.79 8.52
C ASP A 3 1.42 20.41 8.57
N ILE A 4 1.57 19.84 9.76
CA ILE A 4 2.16 18.51 9.97
C ILE A 4 1.32 17.43 9.27
N ALA A 5 -0.01 17.50 9.43
CA ALA A 5 -0.92 16.53 8.84
C ALA A 5 -0.85 16.54 7.30
N TRP A 6 -0.92 17.72 6.67
CA TRP A 6 -0.82 17.83 5.21
C TRP A 6 0.52 17.34 4.68
N ARG A 7 1.63 17.70 5.32
CA ARG A 7 2.98 17.22 4.92
C ARG A 7 3.10 15.71 5.03
N ALA A 8 2.59 15.11 6.11
CA ALA A 8 2.58 13.67 6.28
C ALA A 8 1.76 12.95 5.20
N MET A 9 0.57 13.47 4.87
CA MET A 9 -0.25 12.98 3.77
C MET A 9 0.48 13.09 2.43
N ALA A 10 1.12 14.23 2.16
CA ALA A 10 1.88 14.45 0.93
C ALA A 10 3.06 13.48 0.79
N ILE A 11 3.77 13.18 1.88
CA ILE A 11 4.83 12.17 1.91
C ILE A 11 4.26 10.79 1.54
N GLY A 12 3.15 10.40 2.16
CA GLY A 12 2.49 9.11 1.88
C GLY A 12 2.05 8.98 0.43
N ILE A 13 1.36 10.00 -0.10
CA ILE A 13 0.94 10.07 -1.51
C ILE A 13 2.16 10.02 -2.45
N GLY A 14 3.20 10.79 -2.16
CA GLY A 14 4.43 10.82 -2.95
C GLY A 14 5.14 9.46 -3.00
N ALA A 15 5.20 8.76 -1.86
CA ALA A 15 5.74 7.40 -1.79
C ALA A 15 4.89 6.40 -2.60
N THR A 16 3.56 6.49 -2.51
CA THR A 16 2.65 5.66 -3.30
C THR A 16 2.82 5.89 -4.80
N VAL A 17 2.86 7.16 -5.24
CA VAL A 17 3.10 7.51 -6.65
C VAL A 17 4.46 7.02 -7.13
N PHE A 18 5.50 7.16 -6.31
CA PHE A 18 6.83 6.66 -6.64
C PHE A 18 6.82 5.14 -6.85
N MET A 19 6.13 4.39 -5.99
CA MET A 19 5.97 2.95 -6.13
C MET A 19 5.20 2.56 -7.41
N ASP A 20 4.14 3.31 -7.75
CA ASP A 20 3.38 3.09 -8.98
C ASP A 20 4.24 3.31 -10.23
N ILE A 21 5.03 4.39 -10.25
CA ILE A 21 5.99 4.69 -11.33
C ILE A 21 7.03 3.58 -11.41
N TRP A 22 7.56 3.13 -10.27
CA TRP A 22 8.54 2.03 -10.22
C TRP A 22 7.97 0.73 -10.78
N ALA A 23 6.72 0.38 -10.45
CA ALA A 23 6.04 -0.78 -11.01
C ALA A 23 5.89 -0.68 -12.54
N ILE A 24 5.59 0.51 -13.07
CA ILE A 24 5.53 0.76 -14.51
C ILE A 24 6.91 0.59 -15.17
N ILE A 25 7.97 1.09 -14.53
CA ILE A 25 9.35 0.92 -15.02
C ILE A 25 9.71 -0.57 -15.07
N LEU A 26 9.47 -1.33 -14.00
CA LEU A 26 9.75 -2.77 -13.97
C LEU A 26 8.93 -3.55 -15.00
N ASN A 27 7.66 -3.19 -15.19
CA ASN A 27 6.83 -3.78 -16.23
C ASN A 27 7.41 -3.55 -17.63
N LYS A 28 7.86 -2.33 -17.94
CA LYS A 28 8.43 -1.99 -19.24
C LYS A 28 9.84 -2.52 -19.46
N ALA A 29 10.66 -2.58 -18.41
CA ALA A 29 12.06 -2.96 -18.51
C ALA A 29 12.27 -4.48 -18.54
N ILE A 30 11.53 -5.22 -17.72
CA ILE A 30 11.73 -6.67 -17.52
C ILE A 30 10.44 -7.50 -17.59
N GLY A 31 9.31 -6.90 -17.95
CA GLY A 31 8.04 -7.61 -18.15
C GLY A 31 7.32 -8.02 -16.86
N GLN A 32 7.70 -7.48 -15.70
CA GLN A 32 7.04 -7.81 -14.43
C GLN A 32 5.55 -7.41 -14.47
N PRO A 33 4.60 -8.28 -14.08
CA PRO A 33 3.18 -7.92 -14.07
C PRO A 33 2.87 -6.74 -13.15
N LEU A 34 1.99 -5.84 -13.61
CA LEU A 34 1.50 -4.72 -12.79
C LEU A 34 0.60 -5.22 -11.65
N PRO A 35 0.56 -4.50 -10.51
CA PRO A 35 -0.37 -4.80 -9.42
C PRO A 35 -1.83 -4.82 -9.89
N ASN A 36 -2.56 -5.87 -9.52
CA ASN A 36 -3.99 -5.97 -9.80
C ASN A 36 -4.80 -5.35 -8.65
N TRP A 37 -5.00 -4.04 -8.71
CA TRP A 37 -5.82 -3.32 -7.72
C TRP A 37 -7.29 -3.77 -7.69
N GLY A 38 -7.80 -4.43 -8.73
CA GLY A 38 -9.12 -5.06 -8.69
C GLY A 38 -9.20 -6.17 -7.64
N MET A 39 -8.22 -7.06 -7.61
CA MET A 39 -8.16 -8.14 -6.61
C MET A 39 -7.98 -7.61 -5.19
N VAL A 40 -7.17 -6.55 -5.02
CA VAL A 40 -7.05 -5.86 -3.73
C VAL A 40 -8.40 -5.27 -3.30
N GLY A 41 -9.13 -4.62 -4.20
CA GLY A 41 -10.46 -4.10 -3.88
C GLY A 41 -11.47 -5.20 -3.56
N ARG A 42 -11.41 -6.35 -4.24
CA ARG A 42 -12.23 -7.52 -3.89
C ARG A 42 -11.91 -8.01 -2.49
N TRP A 43 -10.63 -8.10 -2.15
CA TRP A 43 -10.17 -8.45 -0.80
C TRP A 43 -10.70 -7.46 0.24
N VAL A 44 -10.55 -6.15 0.01
CA VAL A 44 -11.06 -5.11 0.91
C VAL A 44 -12.57 -5.24 1.11
N ARG A 45 -13.34 -5.52 0.05
CA ARG A 45 -14.79 -5.73 0.15
C ARG A 45 -15.15 -6.95 1.02
N HIS A 46 -14.31 -7.98 1.04
CA HIS A 46 -14.56 -9.24 1.76
C HIS A 46 -13.86 -9.33 3.12
N LEU A 47 -13.11 -8.30 3.50
CA LEU A 47 -12.43 -8.21 4.80
C LEU A 47 -13.36 -8.49 6.01
N PRO A 48 -14.61 -7.97 6.05
CA PRO A 48 -15.51 -8.25 7.16
C PRO A 48 -15.87 -9.74 7.31
N GLU A 49 -15.92 -10.48 6.20
CA GLU A 49 -16.29 -11.89 6.19
C GLU A 49 -15.08 -12.82 6.37
N LYS A 50 -13.96 -12.52 5.69
CA LYS A 50 -12.75 -13.34 5.71
C LYS A 50 -11.52 -12.49 5.40
N VAL A 51 -10.52 -12.55 6.27
CA VAL A 51 -9.24 -11.85 6.02
C VAL A 51 -8.33 -12.67 5.10
N PHE A 52 -8.29 -13.99 5.26
CA PHE A 52 -7.41 -14.89 4.52
C PHE A 52 -8.17 -15.78 3.55
N HIS A 53 -8.00 -15.56 2.25
CA HIS A 53 -8.65 -16.34 1.20
C HIS A 53 -7.69 -17.39 0.63
N ASP A 54 -8.23 -18.54 0.21
CA ASP A 54 -7.44 -19.52 -0.56
C ASP A 54 -7.17 -19.02 -1.99
N ASP A 55 -8.15 -18.31 -2.56
CA ASP A 55 -8.05 -17.61 -3.84
C ASP A 55 -9.09 -16.48 -3.84
N ILE A 56 -8.64 -15.23 -3.79
CA ILE A 56 -9.55 -14.08 -3.81
C ILE A 56 -10.31 -13.95 -5.14
N GLY A 57 -9.76 -14.48 -6.24
CA GLY A 57 -10.40 -14.47 -7.56
C GLY A 57 -11.72 -15.24 -7.60
N LYS A 58 -11.96 -16.15 -6.65
CA LYS A 58 -13.22 -16.90 -6.49
C LYS A 58 -14.24 -16.22 -5.59
N ALA A 59 -13.86 -15.19 -4.84
CA ALA A 59 -14.81 -14.42 -4.04
C ALA A 59 -15.77 -13.65 -4.97
N ALA A 60 -16.97 -13.34 -4.47
CA ALA A 60 -18.02 -12.72 -5.27
C ALA A 60 -17.53 -11.39 -5.86
N PRO A 61 -17.74 -11.12 -7.16
CA PRO A 61 -17.27 -9.89 -7.77
C PRO A 61 -18.07 -8.68 -7.27
N TYR A 62 -17.40 -7.53 -7.18
CA TYR A 62 -17.96 -6.23 -6.88
C TYR A 62 -17.64 -5.25 -8.02
N ALA A 63 -18.66 -4.50 -8.47
CA ALA A 63 -18.55 -3.66 -9.66
C ALA A 63 -17.46 -2.58 -9.58
N HIS A 64 -17.13 -2.12 -8.37
CA HIS A 64 -16.15 -1.04 -8.14
C HIS A 64 -14.85 -1.54 -7.51
N GLU A 65 -14.53 -2.82 -7.64
CA GLU A 65 -13.30 -3.44 -7.12
C GLU A 65 -12.04 -2.64 -7.43
N LYS A 66 -11.82 -2.28 -8.71
CA LYS A 66 -10.62 -1.54 -9.10
C LYS A 66 -10.54 -0.19 -8.41
N ALA A 67 -11.65 0.55 -8.32
CA ALA A 67 -11.68 1.85 -7.66
C ALA A 67 -11.43 1.70 -6.15
N LEU A 68 -12.06 0.71 -5.50
CA LEU A 68 -11.86 0.42 -4.08
C LEU A 68 -10.41 0.06 -3.76
N GLY A 69 -9.78 -0.77 -4.60
CA GLY A 69 -8.38 -1.13 -4.42
C GLY A 69 -7.42 0.05 -4.58
N TRP A 70 -7.66 0.94 -5.56
CA TRP A 70 -6.87 2.17 -5.70
C TRP A 70 -7.04 3.11 -4.51
N VAL A 71 -8.28 3.31 -4.04
CA VAL A 71 -8.55 4.12 -2.85
C VAL A 71 -7.82 3.53 -1.65
N PHE A 72 -7.94 2.22 -1.43
CA PHE A 72 -7.25 1.54 -0.34
C PHE A 72 -5.73 1.68 -0.42
N HIS A 73 -5.13 1.53 -1.60
CA HIS A 73 -3.69 1.72 -1.84
C HIS A 73 -3.21 3.11 -1.39
N TYR A 74 -3.90 4.17 -1.81
CA TYR A 74 -3.55 5.55 -1.43
C TYR A 74 -3.82 5.84 0.05
N LEU A 75 -4.89 5.27 0.63
CA LEU A 75 -5.16 5.40 2.06
C LEU A 75 -4.08 4.75 2.91
N VAL A 76 -3.61 3.56 2.54
CA VAL A 76 -2.51 2.86 3.21
C VAL A 76 -1.20 3.65 3.07
N GLY A 77 -0.92 4.21 1.89
CA GLY A 77 0.22 5.10 1.68
C GLY A 77 0.20 6.34 2.58
N ILE A 78 -0.94 7.03 2.65
CA ILE A 78 -1.16 8.17 3.55
C ILE A 78 -0.94 7.75 5.01
N LEU A 79 -1.52 6.61 5.42
CA LEU A 79 -1.35 6.09 6.78
C LEU A 79 0.12 5.86 7.12
N TYR A 80 0.91 5.28 6.20
CA TYR A 80 2.35 5.13 6.41
C TYR A 80 3.08 6.48 6.48
N GLY A 81 2.71 7.45 5.65
CA GLY A 81 3.26 8.82 5.76
C GLY A 81 3.02 9.46 7.12
N VAL A 82 1.82 9.27 7.69
CA VAL A 82 1.48 9.70 9.05
C VAL A 82 2.28 8.94 10.10
N ILE A 83 2.35 7.61 10.00
CA ILE A 83 3.14 6.78 10.92
C ILE A 83 4.61 7.20 10.93
N LEU A 84 5.19 7.49 9.76
CA LEU A 84 6.57 7.96 9.66
C LEU A 84 6.80 9.21 10.50
N VAL A 85 5.96 10.22 10.33
CA VAL A 85 6.10 11.51 11.01
C VAL A 85 5.82 11.39 12.51
N VAL A 86 4.88 10.54 12.90
CA VAL A 86 4.60 10.26 14.32
C VAL A 86 5.79 9.59 14.99
N LEU A 87 6.41 8.60 14.34
CA LEU A 87 7.53 7.85 14.91
C LEU A 87 8.86 8.61 14.85
N ALA A 88 9.13 9.33 13.76
CA ALA A 88 10.36 10.12 13.59
C ALA A 88 10.29 11.48 14.31
N GLY A 89 9.08 11.91 14.70
CA GLY A 89 8.81 13.21 15.31
C GLY A 89 8.71 14.34 14.29
N ALA A 90 7.99 15.41 14.66
CA ALA A 90 7.74 16.55 13.77
C ALA A 90 9.04 17.27 13.30
N GLY A 91 10.12 17.21 14.08
CA GLY A 91 11.42 17.76 13.70
C GLY A 91 12.03 17.10 12.46
N TRP A 92 11.69 15.83 12.18
CA TRP A 92 12.14 15.14 10.97
C TRP A 92 11.64 15.80 9.69
N LEU A 93 10.48 16.49 9.73
CA LEU A 93 9.98 17.24 8.57
C LEU A 93 10.86 18.44 8.20
N ALA A 94 11.62 18.99 9.14
CA ALA A 94 12.53 20.11 8.90
C ALA A 94 13.92 19.64 8.45
N ALA A 95 14.36 18.48 8.93
CA ALA A 95 15.65 17.89 8.61
C ALA A 95 15.49 16.36 8.41
N PRO A 96 14.97 15.93 7.24
CA PRO A 96 14.68 14.53 7.01
C PRO A 96 15.97 13.71 6.93
N THR A 97 16.03 12.64 7.71
CA THR A 97 17.09 11.64 7.68
C THR A 97 16.59 10.34 7.03
N PHE A 98 17.50 9.57 6.44
CA PHE A 98 17.16 8.37 5.68
C PHE A 98 16.61 7.23 6.55
N LEU A 99 17.19 7.00 7.74
CA LEU A 99 16.97 5.79 8.52
C LEU A 99 15.50 5.54 8.90
N PRO A 100 14.71 6.51 9.38
CA PRO A 100 13.29 6.28 9.72
C PRO A 100 12.45 5.88 8.50
N ALA A 101 12.66 6.55 7.35
CA ALA A 101 11.95 6.24 6.12
C ALA A 101 12.33 4.85 5.58
N PHE A 102 13.60 4.47 5.69
CA PHE A 102 14.08 3.16 5.28
C PHE A 102 13.49 2.03 6.12
N ILE A 103 13.51 2.17 7.46
CA ILE A 103 12.89 1.19 8.38
C ILE A 103 11.41 1.04 8.06
N LEU A 104 10.68 2.15 7.91
CA LEU A 104 9.27 2.08 7.59
C LEU A 104 9.03 1.43 6.23
N GLY A 105 9.87 1.72 5.23
CA GLY A 105 9.85 1.06 3.93
C GLY A 105 9.92 -0.47 4.05
N ILE A 106 10.84 -1.00 4.87
CA ILE A 106 10.92 -2.45 5.15
C ILE A 106 9.64 -2.97 5.79
N VAL A 107 9.04 -2.23 6.74
CA VAL A 107 7.77 -2.62 7.38
C VAL A 107 6.64 -2.72 6.35
N THR A 108 6.59 -1.82 5.36
CA THR A 108 5.56 -1.89 4.30
C THR A 108 5.68 -3.16 3.45
N VAL A 109 6.91 -3.61 3.16
CA VAL A 109 7.16 -4.90 2.48
C VAL A 109 6.62 -6.07 3.33
N GLY A 110 6.86 -6.03 4.64
CA GLY A 110 6.31 -7.01 5.58
C GLY A 110 4.77 -7.07 5.54
N ALA A 111 4.09 -5.92 5.51
CA ALA A 111 2.63 -5.89 5.36
C ALA A 111 2.15 -6.54 4.05
N GLY A 112 2.89 -6.32 2.95
CA GLY A 112 2.65 -7.01 1.69
C GLY A 112 2.78 -8.53 1.82
N TRP A 113 3.86 -9.02 2.41
CA TRP A 113 4.17 -10.46 2.49
C TRP A 113 3.35 -11.23 3.52
N PHE A 114 3.05 -10.64 4.67
CA PHE A 114 2.44 -11.36 5.79
C PHE A 114 0.95 -11.10 5.96
N LEU A 115 0.41 -10.03 5.35
CA LEU A 115 -1.02 -9.73 5.41
C LEU A 115 -1.67 -9.81 4.04
N LEU A 116 -1.21 -8.99 3.08
CA LEU A 116 -1.92 -8.85 1.81
C LEU A 116 -1.77 -10.09 0.90
N ALA A 117 -0.55 -10.61 0.75
CA ALA A 117 -0.31 -11.79 -0.09
C ALA A 117 -1.02 -13.05 0.43
N PRO A 118 -0.95 -13.41 1.73
CA PRO A 118 -1.75 -14.49 2.30
C PRO A 118 -3.24 -14.18 2.27
N GLY A 119 -3.62 -12.91 2.47
CA GLY A 119 -4.98 -12.42 2.41
C GLY A 119 -5.67 -12.71 1.08
N MET A 120 -4.94 -12.53 -0.02
CA MET A 120 -5.43 -12.74 -1.38
C MET A 120 -5.30 -14.21 -1.87
N GLY A 121 -4.63 -15.09 -1.11
CA GLY A 121 -4.39 -16.47 -1.52
C GLY A 121 -3.19 -16.66 -2.46
N ALA A 122 -2.23 -15.74 -2.46
CA ALA A 122 -1.07 -15.74 -3.35
C ALA A 122 -0.02 -16.86 -3.06
N SER A 123 -0.42 -17.96 -2.42
CA SER A 123 0.46 -19.08 -2.07
C SER A 123 0.15 -20.39 -2.79
N ARG A 124 -0.79 -20.43 -3.75
CA ARG A 124 -1.10 -21.65 -4.52
C ARG A 124 -1.46 -21.36 -5.98
N ASN A 125 -0.43 -21.28 -6.83
CA ASN A 125 -0.49 -21.70 -8.23
C ASN A 125 0.66 -22.66 -8.47
#